data_AF-A0A7C3FTA7-F1
#
_entry.id   AF-A0A7C3FTA7-F1
#
_cell.length_a   1.000
_cell.length_b   1.000
_cell.length_c   1.000
_cell.angle_alpha   90.00
_cell.angle_beta   90.00
_cell.angle_gamma   90.00
#
_symmetry.space_group_name_H-M   'P 1'
#
loop_
_entity.id
_entity.type
_entity.pdbx_description
1 polymer ?
#
loop_
_entity_poly.entity_id
_entity_poly.type
_entity_poly.pdbx_seq_one_letter_code
_entity_poly.pdbx_strand_id
1 'polypeptide(L)'
;QVITNVSRLHCGKSPRPGINLGTGGSEINSLAFPFHSGGAEPSTLRLLKRDINMLDTISRDRIRHELELVLKEEKPEKAIRRADELGVLKKLHPSLTGDDWISEKFQKTRELSAPDSPSPELYLALLAYRLNEDVTEELITRLGLRKLQTRTLRDASHLKTRLNKLSVSGIRPSEIYELLYGIHHIALIAVSIAESPETQEKITLYLDKLRHIRPALTGRDLEEMGIQSGPHMKEILEKLLQARLDGQVTDKQKEIEMVKQITHQ
;
A
#
# COMPACT_ATOMS: atom_id res chain seq x y z
N GLN A 1 -15.28 7.18 -16.00
CA GLN A 1 -15.21 7.41 -17.44
C GLN A 1 -14.02 8.30 -17.82
N VAL A 2 -13.83 9.51 -17.27
CA VAL A 2 -12.69 10.39 -17.63
C VAL A 2 -11.33 9.78 -17.25
N ILE A 3 -11.19 9.23 -16.04
CA ILE A 3 -9.93 8.60 -15.56
C ILE A 3 -9.66 7.28 -16.32
N THR A 4 -10.69 6.43 -16.50
CA THR A 4 -10.60 5.21 -17.32
C THR A 4 -10.40 5.47 -18.84
N ASN A 5 -10.91 6.57 -19.38
CA ASN A 5 -10.72 6.93 -20.80
C ASN A 5 -9.30 7.47 -21.06
N VAL A 6 -8.67 8.05 -20.05
CA VAL A 6 -7.26 8.48 -20.10
C VAL A 6 -6.32 7.30 -20.27
N SER A 7 -6.59 6.18 -19.61
CA SER A 7 -5.87 4.92 -19.74
C SER A 7 -5.98 4.23 -21.12
N ARG A 8 -7.17 4.27 -21.73
CA ARG A 8 -7.46 3.57 -23.00
C ARG A 8 -6.72 4.15 -24.21
N LEU A 9 -6.10 5.32 -24.08
CA LEU A 9 -5.36 5.98 -25.15
C LEU A 9 -4.03 5.31 -25.53
N HIS A 10 -3.59 4.27 -24.80
CA HIS A 10 -2.27 3.66 -25.00
C HIS A 10 -2.26 2.15 -25.25
N CYS A 11 -3.37 1.44 -25.04
CA CYS A 11 -3.48 0.02 -25.36
C CYS A 11 -4.34 -0.19 -26.61
N GLY A 12 -3.69 -0.23 -27.78
CA GLY A 12 -4.34 -0.71 -29.01
C GLY A 12 -4.73 -2.17 -28.86
N LYS A 13 -5.99 -2.45 -28.50
CA LYS A 13 -6.59 -3.78 -28.61
C LYS A 13 -7.65 -3.75 -29.71
N SER A 14 -7.45 -4.60 -30.71
CA SER A 14 -8.42 -4.94 -31.74
C SER A 14 -9.68 -5.60 -31.15
N PRO A 15 -10.86 -5.44 -31.76
CA PRO A 15 -12.08 -6.09 -31.28
C PRO A 15 -12.09 -7.58 -31.65
N ARG A 16 -12.45 -8.45 -30.71
CA ARG A 16 -12.87 -9.83 -31.02
C ARG A 16 -14.35 -9.85 -31.44
N PRO A 17 -14.77 -10.75 -32.36
CA PRO A 17 -16.09 -10.70 -32.98
C PRO A 17 -17.14 -11.48 -32.20
N GLY A 18 -18.39 -10.99 -32.30
CA GLY A 18 -19.62 -11.79 -32.28
C GLY A 18 -20.30 -11.97 -30.93
N ILE A 19 -21.48 -11.37 -30.78
CA ILE A 19 -22.79 -12.06 -30.68
C ILE A 19 -23.89 -10.99 -30.86
N ASN A 20 -24.82 -11.27 -31.78
CA ASN A 20 -26.08 -10.58 -32.09
C ASN A 20 -27.17 -11.65 -31.81
N LEU A 21 -28.35 -11.44 -31.21
CA LEU A 21 -29.39 -10.42 -31.31
C LEU A 21 -30.34 -10.55 -30.09
N GLY A 22 -31.09 -9.50 -29.78
CA GLY A 22 -32.27 -9.60 -28.89
C GLY A 22 -32.88 -8.23 -28.55
N THR A 23 -33.83 -7.79 -29.37
CA THR A 23 -34.53 -6.49 -29.38
C THR A 23 -35.44 -6.23 -28.18
N GLY A 24 -35.46 -4.98 -27.66
CA GLY A 24 -36.58 -4.46 -26.86
C GLY A 24 -36.29 -3.26 -25.94
N GLY A 25 -36.37 -2.03 -26.46
CA GLY A 25 -36.91 -0.84 -25.78
C GLY A 25 -36.17 -0.20 -24.58
N SER A 26 -35.37 0.84 -24.82
CA SER A 26 -35.55 2.22 -24.27
C SER A 26 -34.32 3.08 -24.58
N GLU A 27 -34.58 4.24 -25.16
CA GLU A 27 -33.63 5.18 -25.73
C GLU A 27 -32.78 5.89 -24.66
N ILE A 28 -31.46 5.63 -24.65
CA ILE A 28 -30.45 6.62 -24.30
C ILE A 28 -29.30 6.45 -25.28
N ASN A 29 -29.05 7.47 -26.09
CA ASN A 29 -28.10 7.49 -27.20
C ASN A 29 -26.73 6.90 -26.84
N SER A 30 -26.44 5.76 -27.46
CA SER A 30 -25.15 5.10 -27.53
C SER A 30 -24.19 5.96 -28.37
N LEU A 31 -23.29 6.70 -27.72
CA LEU A 31 -22.12 7.29 -28.39
C LEU A 31 -20.99 6.25 -28.39
N ALA A 32 -21.12 5.26 -29.27
CA ALA A 32 -20.04 4.37 -29.66
C ALA A 32 -19.13 5.12 -30.65
N PHE A 33 -17.97 5.58 -30.20
CA PHE A 33 -16.96 6.19 -31.08
C PHE A 33 -15.93 5.15 -31.55
N PRO A 34 -15.69 4.99 -32.86
CA PRO A 34 -14.71 4.06 -33.40
C PRO A 34 -13.30 4.63 -33.25
N PHE A 35 -12.44 3.97 -32.48
CA PHE A 35 -11.05 4.39 -32.29
C PHE A 35 -10.13 3.74 -33.34
N HIS A 36 -9.63 4.55 -34.27
CA HIS A 36 -8.48 4.20 -35.11
C HIS A 36 -7.18 4.48 -34.35
N SER A 37 -6.19 3.63 -34.61
CA SER A 37 -4.85 3.61 -34.02
C SER A 37 -4.08 4.92 -34.18
N GLY A 38 -3.57 5.47 -33.07
CA GLY A 38 -2.49 6.48 -33.05
C GLY A 38 -2.92 7.87 -32.59
N GLY A 39 -2.76 8.16 -31.29
CA GLY A 39 -2.93 9.50 -30.71
C GLY A 39 -4.39 9.87 -30.42
N ALA A 40 -4.65 10.42 -29.23
CA ALA A 40 -5.94 11.04 -28.96
C ALA A 40 -6.14 12.21 -29.93
N GLU A 41 -7.19 12.16 -30.75
CA GLU A 41 -7.52 13.22 -31.69
C GLU A 41 -7.61 14.57 -30.93
N PRO A 42 -7.02 15.68 -31.43
CA PRO A 42 -6.96 16.96 -30.72
C PRO A 42 -8.33 17.49 -30.25
N SER A 43 -9.39 17.12 -30.95
CA SER A 43 -10.81 17.32 -30.62
C SER A 43 -11.20 16.68 -29.27
N THR A 44 -10.82 15.42 -29.06
CA THR A 44 -11.13 14.63 -27.85
C THR A 44 -10.37 15.16 -26.63
N LEU A 45 -9.13 15.61 -26.82
CA LEU A 45 -8.34 16.22 -25.74
C LEU A 45 -8.89 17.59 -25.30
N ARG A 46 -9.43 18.38 -26.24
CA ARG A 46 -10.08 19.65 -25.93
C ARG A 46 -11.36 19.45 -25.12
N LEU A 47 -12.17 18.45 -25.47
CA LEU A 47 -13.37 18.09 -24.71
C LEU A 47 -13.03 17.60 -23.30
N LEU A 48 -12.04 16.70 -23.19
CA LEU A 48 -11.57 16.23 -21.88
C LEU A 48 -11.09 17.38 -21.00
N LYS A 49 -10.27 18.31 -21.52
CA LYS A 49 -9.79 19.47 -20.76
C LYS A 49 -10.91 20.41 -20.31
N ARG A 50 -11.94 20.60 -21.14
CA ARG A 50 -13.11 21.43 -20.80
C ARG A 50 -13.90 20.84 -19.64
N ASP A 51 -14.04 19.52 -19.63
CA ASP A 51 -14.93 18.82 -18.69
C ASP A 51 -14.23 18.42 -17.38
N ILE A 52 -12.94 18.76 -17.19
CA ILE A 52 -12.20 18.55 -15.92
C ILE A 52 -12.91 19.22 -14.74
N ASN A 53 -13.52 20.39 -14.96
CA ASN A 53 -14.27 21.08 -13.90
C ASN A 53 -15.56 20.35 -13.51
N MET A 54 -16.07 19.43 -14.33
CA MET A 54 -17.20 18.59 -13.97
C MET A 54 -16.80 17.46 -12.99
N LEU A 55 -15.50 17.22 -12.76
CA LEU A 55 -15.05 16.26 -11.73
C LEU A 55 -15.53 16.67 -10.33
N ASP A 56 -15.70 17.98 -10.11
CA ASP A 56 -16.20 18.52 -8.84
C ASP A 56 -17.68 18.15 -8.59
N THR A 57 -18.43 17.78 -9.64
CA THR A 57 -19.82 17.32 -9.54
C THR A 57 -19.95 15.80 -9.42
N ILE A 58 -18.84 15.05 -9.48
CA ILE A 58 -18.85 13.59 -9.38
C ILE A 58 -18.78 13.17 -7.91
N SER A 59 -19.63 12.21 -7.53
CA SER A 59 -19.60 11.65 -6.17
C SER A 59 -18.23 11.04 -5.84
N ARG A 60 -17.81 11.18 -4.57
CA ARG A 60 -16.54 10.61 -4.08
C ARG A 60 -16.42 9.11 -4.36
N ASP A 61 -17.53 8.37 -4.28
CA ASP A 61 -17.55 6.92 -4.48
C ASP A 61 -17.23 6.53 -5.92
N ARG A 62 -17.76 7.31 -6.89
CA ARG A 62 -17.46 7.08 -8.30
C ARG A 62 -16.02 7.44 -8.61
N ILE A 63 -15.50 8.53 -8.03
CA ILE A 63 -14.08 8.91 -8.20
C ILE A 63 -13.17 7.81 -7.67
N ARG A 64 -13.40 7.33 -6.43
CA ARG A 64 -12.63 6.24 -5.83
C ARG A 64 -12.69 4.97 -6.68
N HIS A 65 -13.89 4.57 -7.12
CA HIS A 65 -14.05 3.38 -7.95
C HIS A 65 -13.27 3.46 -9.26
N GLU A 66 -13.31 4.61 -9.95
CA GLU A 66 -12.56 4.82 -11.20
C GLU A 66 -11.05 4.83 -10.97
N LEU A 67 -10.59 5.41 -9.86
CA LEU A 67 -9.17 5.33 -9.46
C LEU A 67 -8.78 3.86 -9.21
N GLU A 68 -9.58 3.09 -8.48
CA GLU A 68 -9.34 1.67 -8.24
C GLU A 68 -9.27 0.87 -9.56
N LEU A 69 -10.12 1.17 -10.54
CA LEU A 69 -10.06 0.54 -11.86
C LEU A 69 -8.75 0.87 -12.57
N VAL A 70 -8.31 2.13 -12.54
CA VAL A 70 -7.02 2.52 -13.12
C VAL A 70 -5.85 1.81 -12.45
N LEU A 71 -5.88 1.69 -11.12
CA LEU A 71 -4.83 0.98 -10.37
C LEU A 71 -4.82 -0.54 -10.63
N LYS A 72 -5.86 -1.10 -11.25
CA LYS A 72 -5.94 -2.53 -11.65
C LYS A 72 -5.51 -2.79 -13.08
N GLU A 73 -5.16 -1.75 -13.84
CA GLU A 73 -4.70 -1.94 -15.21
C GLU A 73 -3.32 -2.59 -15.27
N GLU A 74 -2.93 -3.04 -16.46
CA GLU A 74 -1.62 -3.68 -16.68
C GLU A 74 -0.45 -2.71 -16.39
N LYS A 75 -0.62 -1.43 -16.73
CA LYS A 75 0.40 -0.38 -16.60
C LYS A 75 -0.18 0.90 -15.99
N PRO A 76 -0.54 0.88 -14.69
CA PRO A 76 -1.22 1.99 -14.03
C PRO A 76 -0.40 3.28 -14.04
N GLU A 77 0.93 3.20 -14.09
CA GLU A 77 1.82 4.35 -14.16
C GLU A 77 1.53 5.25 -15.37
N LYS A 78 1.16 4.67 -16.51
CA LYS A 78 0.87 5.43 -17.73
C LYS A 78 -0.40 6.26 -17.57
N ALA A 79 -1.41 5.66 -16.95
CA ALA A 79 -2.68 6.33 -16.68
C ALA A 79 -2.52 7.44 -15.64
N ILE A 80 -1.77 7.20 -14.56
CA ILE A 80 -1.50 8.20 -13.52
C ILE A 80 -0.69 9.37 -14.09
N ARG A 81 0.37 9.13 -14.86
CA ARG A 81 1.11 10.20 -15.55
C ARG A 81 0.21 11.04 -16.43
N ARG A 82 -0.62 10.38 -17.25
CA ARG A 82 -1.51 11.09 -18.16
C ARG A 82 -2.58 11.88 -17.41
N ALA A 83 -3.08 11.38 -16.29
CA ALA A 83 -4.01 12.10 -15.43
C ALA A 83 -3.36 13.36 -14.83
N ASP A 84 -2.08 13.32 -14.50
CA ASP A 84 -1.33 14.50 -14.03
C ASP A 84 -1.10 15.53 -15.14
N GLU A 85 -0.65 15.09 -16.33
CA GLU A 85 -0.47 15.96 -17.52
C GLU A 85 -1.75 16.69 -17.93
N LEU A 86 -2.90 16.04 -17.72
CA LEU A 86 -4.20 16.62 -18.00
C LEU A 86 -4.73 17.47 -16.84
N GLY A 87 -4.08 17.47 -15.67
CA GLY A 87 -4.53 18.21 -14.48
C GLY A 87 -5.68 17.53 -13.72
N VAL A 88 -6.05 16.30 -14.09
CA VAL A 88 -7.06 15.49 -13.42
C VAL A 88 -6.59 15.07 -12.03
N LEU A 89 -5.32 14.71 -11.88
CA LEU A 89 -4.77 14.27 -10.61
C LEU A 89 -4.81 15.38 -9.54
N LYS A 90 -4.54 16.62 -9.95
CA LYS A 90 -4.61 17.82 -9.09
C LYS A 90 -6.03 18.15 -8.61
N LYS A 91 -7.06 17.68 -9.31
CA LYS A 91 -8.47 17.78 -8.84
C LYS A 91 -8.79 16.79 -7.73
N LEU A 92 -8.02 15.69 -7.62
CA LEU A 92 -8.13 14.79 -6.47
C LEU A 92 -7.45 15.40 -5.25
N HIS A 93 -6.21 15.84 -5.42
CA HIS A 93 -5.49 16.64 -4.43
C HIS A 93 -4.31 17.38 -5.11
N PRO A 94 -4.05 18.67 -4.81
CA PRO A 94 -2.98 19.44 -5.46
C PRO A 94 -1.57 18.87 -5.28
N SER A 95 -1.31 18.18 -4.17
CA SER A 95 -0.01 17.57 -3.85
C SER A 95 0.23 16.20 -4.49
N LEU A 96 -0.75 15.64 -5.20
CA LEU A 96 -0.54 14.40 -5.93
C LEU A 96 0.18 14.67 -7.25
N THR A 97 1.15 13.83 -7.59
CA THR A 97 1.95 13.93 -8.81
C THR A 97 2.03 12.59 -9.51
N GLY A 98 2.09 12.61 -10.85
CA GLY A 98 2.24 11.44 -11.72
C GLY A 98 3.58 11.45 -12.43
N ASP A 99 4.66 11.67 -11.69
CA ASP A 99 6.01 11.90 -12.23
C ASP A 99 6.80 10.60 -12.48
N ASP A 100 8.09 10.77 -12.81
CA ASP A 100 9.03 9.66 -13.05
C ASP A 100 9.18 8.77 -11.82
N TRP A 101 9.15 9.34 -10.61
CA TRP A 101 9.25 8.56 -9.37
C TRP A 101 8.06 7.60 -9.20
N ILE A 102 6.82 8.08 -9.38
CA ILE A 102 5.64 7.20 -9.35
C ILE A 102 5.74 6.13 -10.44
N SER A 103 6.20 6.52 -11.63
CA SER A 103 6.32 5.60 -12.75
C SER A 103 7.29 4.46 -12.46
N GLU A 104 8.46 4.79 -11.90
CA GLU A 104 9.47 3.84 -11.47
C GLU A 104 8.94 2.91 -10.37
N LYS A 105 8.33 3.46 -9.31
CA LYS A 105 7.84 2.64 -8.19
C LYS A 105 6.71 1.71 -8.60
N PHE A 106 5.80 2.16 -9.46
CA PHE A 106 4.71 1.32 -9.97
C PHE A 106 5.25 0.19 -10.87
N GLN A 107 6.22 0.50 -11.73
CA GLN A 107 6.90 -0.51 -12.53
C GLN A 107 7.61 -1.55 -11.65
N LYS A 108 8.42 -1.11 -10.67
CA LYS A 108 9.10 -2.00 -9.72
C LYS A 108 8.10 -2.88 -8.96
N THR A 109 6.97 -2.32 -8.55
CA THR A 109 5.89 -3.05 -7.84
C THR A 109 5.32 -4.18 -8.70
N ARG A 110 5.05 -3.90 -9.97
CA ARG A 110 4.57 -4.89 -10.93
C ARG A 110 5.59 -6.01 -11.16
N GLU A 111 6.86 -5.65 -11.34
CA GLU A 111 7.95 -6.62 -11.55
C GLU A 111 8.12 -7.55 -10.35
N LEU A 112 8.06 -7.00 -9.13
CA LEU A 112 8.17 -7.78 -7.88
C LEU A 112 6.96 -8.67 -7.60
N SER A 113 5.80 -8.37 -8.17
CA SER A 113 4.57 -9.15 -7.93
C SER A 113 4.31 -10.22 -8.99
N ALA A 114 5.10 -10.26 -10.06
CA ALA A 114 4.91 -11.21 -11.15
C ALA A 114 5.02 -12.67 -10.66
N PRO A 115 4.13 -13.58 -11.12
CA PRO A 115 3.14 -13.43 -12.18
C PRO A 115 1.80 -12.81 -11.75
N ASP A 116 1.62 -12.55 -10.45
CA ASP A 116 0.41 -11.97 -9.91
C ASP A 116 0.32 -10.46 -10.16
N SER A 117 -0.88 -9.90 -9.97
CA SER A 117 -1.11 -8.45 -10.08
C SER A 117 -1.04 -7.79 -8.70
N PRO A 118 -0.30 -6.67 -8.54
CA PRO A 118 -0.29 -5.94 -7.28
C PRO A 118 -1.68 -5.45 -6.89
N SER A 119 -1.94 -5.37 -5.58
CA SER A 119 -3.20 -4.83 -5.07
C SER A 119 -3.33 -3.33 -5.36
N PRO A 120 -4.55 -2.81 -5.62
CA PRO A 120 -4.79 -1.37 -5.74
C PRO A 120 -4.38 -0.59 -4.49
N GLU A 121 -4.49 -1.20 -3.30
CA GLU A 121 -4.07 -0.63 -2.03
C GLU A 121 -2.57 -0.35 -1.99
N LEU A 122 -1.74 -1.23 -2.57
CA LEU A 122 -0.30 -1.05 -2.64
C LEU A 122 0.05 0.15 -3.55
N TYR A 123 -0.56 0.23 -4.73
CA TYR A 123 -0.36 1.37 -5.63
C TYR A 123 -0.88 2.67 -5.01
N LEU A 124 -2.02 2.64 -4.32
CA LEU A 124 -2.58 3.81 -3.65
C LEU A 124 -1.66 4.30 -2.52
N ALA A 125 -1.06 3.37 -1.77
CA ALA A 125 -0.09 3.70 -0.72
C ALA A 125 1.17 4.35 -1.31
N LEU A 126 1.68 3.85 -2.45
CA LEU A 126 2.80 4.46 -3.17
C LEU A 126 2.45 5.84 -3.75
N LEU A 127 1.24 6.00 -4.29
CA LEU A 127 0.75 7.28 -4.79
C LEU A 127 0.65 8.33 -3.69
N ALA A 128 0.21 7.93 -2.49
CA ALA A 128 0.12 8.79 -1.32
C ALA A 128 1.45 8.93 -0.55
N TYR A 129 2.49 8.16 -0.89
CA TYR A 129 3.68 8.00 -0.05
C TYR A 129 4.39 9.32 0.25
N ARG A 130 4.50 10.21 -0.74
CA ARG A 130 5.18 11.51 -0.60
C ARG A 130 4.32 12.59 0.08
N LEU A 131 3.06 12.31 0.41
CA LEU A 131 2.17 13.22 1.12
C LEU A 131 2.51 13.28 2.61
N ASN A 132 2.30 14.42 3.27
CA ASN A 132 2.38 14.48 4.73
C ASN A 132 1.12 13.89 5.37
N GLU A 133 1.09 13.82 6.70
CA GLU A 133 -0.02 13.18 7.43
C GLU A 133 -1.35 13.91 7.22
N ASP A 134 -1.37 15.25 7.33
CA ASP A 134 -2.57 16.07 7.14
C ASP A 134 -3.16 15.89 5.74
N VAL A 135 -2.32 15.98 4.71
CA VAL A 135 -2.71 15.79 3.31
C VAL A 135 -3.18 14.36 3.04
N THR A 136 -2.60 13.38 3.73
CA THR A 136 -3.06 11.98 3.64
C THR A 136 -4.48 11.83 4.18
N GLU A 137 -4.81 12.48 5.29
CA GLU A 137 -6.16 12.47 5.86
C GLU A 137 -7.18 13.23 5.00
N GLU A 138 -6.77 14.34 4.39
CA GLU A 138 -7.58 15.05 3.39
C GLU A 138 -7.92 14.13 2.21
N LEU A 139 -6.93 13.43 1.67
CA LEU A 139 -7.12 12.48 0.57
C LEU A 139 -8.03 11.30 0.96
N ILE A 140 -7.84 10.73 2.15
CA ILE A 140 -8.68 9.66 2.71
C ILE A 140 -10.15 10.11 2.73
N THR A 141 -10.40 11.32 3.23
CA THR A 141 -11.74 11.89 3.37
C THR A 141 -12.35 12.20 2.01
N ARG A 142 -11.58 12.84 1.11
CA ARG A 142 -12.01 13.26 -0.24
C ARG A 142 -12.43 12.10 -1.11
N LEU A 143 -11.70 10.99 -1.04
CA LEU A 143 -12.00 9.76 -1.80
C LEU A 143 -12.96 8.83 -1.05
N GLY A 144 -13.22 9.08 0.24
CA GLY A 144 -14.00 8.17 1.08
C GLY A 144 -13.38 6.78 1.11
N LEU A 145 -12.08 6.69 1.38
CA LEU A 145 -11.36 5.42 1.33
C LEU A 145 -11.94 4.40 2.31
N ARG A 146 -11.88 3.13 1.92
CA ARG A 146 -12.38 2.01 2.74
C ARG A 146 -11.39 1.68 3.86
N LYS A 147 -11.86 0.97 4.88
CA LYS A 147 -11.07 0.61 6.08
C LYS A 147 -9.66 0.10 5.77
N LEU A 148 -9.51 -0.78 4.78
CA LEU A 148 -8.21 -1.33 4.38
C LEU A 148 -7.29 -0.27 3.75
N GLN A 149 -7.82 0.54 2.82
CA GLN A 149 -7.10 1.63 2.16
C GLN A 149 -6.68 2.69 3.18
N THR A 150 -7.61 3.12 4.05
CA THR A 150 -7.35 4.06 5.14
C THR A 150 -6.25 3.56 6.07
N ARG A 151 -6.36 2.31 6.53
CA ARG A 151 -5.32 1.71 7.39
C ARG A 151 -3.98 1.68 6.68
N THR A 152 -3.94 1.26 5.42
CA THR A 152 -2.69 1.15 4.66
C THR A 152 -2.00 2.51 4.52
N LEU A 153 -2.75 3.58 4.18
CA LEU A 153 -2.18 4.91 4.01
C LEU A 153 -1.68 5.49 5.35
N ARG A 154 -2.47 5.35 6.41
CA ARG A 154 -2.08 5.79 7.77
C ARG A 154 -0.84 5.06 8.27
N ASP A 155 -0.83 3.74 8.15
CA ASP A 155 0.29 2.90 8.58
C ASP A 155 1.57 3.25 7.80
N ALA A 156 1.48 3.50 6.49
CA ALA A 156 2.62 3.91 5.66
C ALA A 156 3.12 5.32 6.03
N SER A 157 2.21 6.27 6.21
CA SER A 157 2.54 7.64 6.66
C SER A 157 3.21 7.62 8.03
N HIS A 158 2.64 6.89 8.99
CA HIS A 158 3.18 6.76 10.34
C HIS A 158 4.53 6.04 10.37
N LEU A 159 4.76 5.03 9.53
CA LEU A 159 6.08 4.42 9.39
C LEU A 159 7.10 5.40 8.80
N LYS A 160 6.71 6.18 7.79
CA LYS A 160 7.57 7.19 7.16
C LYS A 160 8.17 8.15 8.19
N THR A 161 7.39 8.59 9.18
CA THR A 161 7.87 9.49 10.25
C THR A 161 8.93 8.88 11.18
N ARG A 162 9.08 7.54 11.17
CA ARG A 162 9.98 6.78 12.04
C ARG A 162 11.13 6.11 11.29
N LEU A 163 11.27 6.38 9.99
CA LEU A 163 12.31 5.78 9.14
C LEU A 163 13.71 6.09 9.62
N ASN A 164 13.95 7.29 10.15
CA ASN A 164 15.24 7.66 10.73
C ASN A 164 15.72 6.69 11.81
N LYS A 165 14.79 6.14 12.62
CA LYS A 165 15.11 5.10 13.62
C LYS A 165 15.45 3.78 12.93
N LEU A 166 14.71 3.42 11.89
CA LEU A 166 14.95 2.19 11.13
C LEU A 166 16.27 2.25 10.34
N SER A 167 16.71 3.43 9.89
CA SER A 167 17.95 3.62 9.12
C SER A 167 19.22 3.61 9.97
N VAL A 168 19.12 3.57 11.31
CA VAL A 168 20.29 3.51 12.20
C VAL A 168 21.15 2.26 11.89
N SER A 169 22.46 2.46 11.80
CA SER A 169 23.43 1.37 11.61
C SER A 169 23.53 0.54 12.88
N GLY A 170 23.52 -0.79 12.75
CA GLY A 170 23.58 -1.70 13.89
C GLY A 170 22.30 -1.79 14.73
N ILE A 171 21.15 -1.30 14.22
CA ILE A 171 19.85 -1.51 14.87
C ILE A 171 19.61 -2.99 15.15
N ARG A 172 19.17 -3.33 16.37
CA ARG A 172 18.94 -4.72 16.75
C ARG A 172 17.68 -5.29 16.10
N PRO A 173 17.61 -6.60 15.85
CA PRO A 173 16.39 -7.24 15.35
C PRO A 173 15.15 -6.99 16.23
N SER A 174 15.29 -6.95 17.55
CA SER A 174 14.20 -6.59 18.46
C SER A 174 13.66 -5.18 18.22
N GLU A 175 14.53 -4.21 17.98
CA GLU A 175 14.15 -2.82 17.68
C GLU A 175 13.48 -2.70 16.31
N ILE A 176 13.95 -3.44 15.30
CA ILE A 176 13.25 -3.55 14.01
C ILE A 176 11.84 -4.11 14.22
N TYR A 177 11.71 -5.19 15.00
CA TYR A 177 10.42 -5.78 15.31
C TYR A 177 9.48 -4.77 15.97
N GLU A 178 9.93 -4.06 17.00
CA GLU A 178 9.11 -3.06 17.71
C GLU A 178 8.63 -1.93 16.80
N LEU A 179 9.49 -1.44 15.90
CA LEU A 179 9.12 -0.37 14.97
C LEU A 179 8.05 -0.81 13.97
N LEU A 180 8.09 -2.07 13.52
CA LEU A 180 7.26 -2.61 12.44
C LEU A 180 6.05 -3.41 12.92
N TYR A 181 6.01 -3.78 14.20
CA TYR A 181 4.92 -4.54 14.79
C TYR A 181 3.59 -3.80 14.71
N GLY A 182 2.53 -4.51 14.34
CA GLY A 182 1.17 -3.96 14.21
C GLY A 182 0.88 -3.19 12.92
N ILE A 183 1.91 -2.81 12.15
CA ILE A 183 1.78 -2.14 10.86
C ILE A 183 1.21 -3.11 9.82
N HIS A 184 0.26 -2.65 9.02
CA HIS A 184 -0.33 -3.46 7.96
C HIS A 184 0.72 -3.87 6.91
N HIS A 185 0.70 -5.13 6.50
CA HIS A 185 1.71 -5.69 5.59
C HIS A 185 1.82 -4.94 4.24
N ILE A 186 0.70 -4.47 3.68
CA ILE A 186 0.73 -3.68 2.43
C ILE A 186 1.47 -2.35 2.63
N ALA A 187 1.32 -1.72 3.81
CA ALA A 187 2.03 -0.47 4.11
C ALA A 187 3.54 -0.73 4.23
N LEU A 188 3.94 -1.84 4.87
CA LEU A 188 5.34 -2.26 4.95
C LEU A 188 5.94 -2.47 3.55
N ILE A 189 5.23 -3.16 2.66
CA ILE A 189 5.68 -3.38 1.26
C ILE A 189 5.76 -2.05 0.50
N ALA A 190 4.79 -1.15 0.67
CA ALA A 190 4.83 0.17 0.02
C ALA A 190 6.07 0.96 0.45
N VAL A 191 6.35 1.00 1.76
CA VAL A 191 7.53 1.70 2.31
C VAL A 191 8.82 1.03 1.84
N SER A 192 8.89 -0.30 1.81
CA SER A 192 10.10 -1.02 1.36
C SER A 192 10.42 -0.78 -0.12
N ILE A 193 9.40 -0.59 -0.96
CA ILE A 193 9.56 -0.25 -2.38
C ILE A 193 9.98 1.22 -2.56
N ALA A 194 9.41 2.11 -1.75
CA ALA A 194 9.63 3.55 -1.83
C ALA A 194 11.04 3.97 -1.38
N GLU A 195 11.57 3.31 -0.35
CA GLU A 195 12.76 3.71 0.39
C GLU A 195 14.07 3.06 -0.09
N SER A 196 15.17 3.37 0.62
CA SER A 196 16.52 2.91 0.32
C SER A 196 16.66 1.38 0.43
N PRO A 197 17.66 0.76 -0.25
CA PRO A 197 17.92 -0.68 -0.15
C PRO A 197 18.12 -1.17 1.28
N GLU A 198 18.75 -0.39 2.15
CA GLU A 198 18.99 -0.75 3.56
C GLU A 198 17.67 -0.81 4.34
N THR A 199 16.77 0.15 4.09
CA THR A 199 15.42 0.16 4.67
C THR A 199 14.60 -1.01 4.14
N GLN A 200 14.70 -1.26 2.84
CA GLN A 200 14.04 -2.39 2.18
C GLN A 200 14.50 -3.71 2.82
N GLU A 201 15.80 -3.93 3.02
CA GLU A 201 16.36 -5.14 3.63
C GLU A 201 15.82 -5.37 5.06
N LYS A 202 15.76 -4.32 5.88
CA LYS A 202 15.24 -4.41 7.26
C LYS A 202 13.76 -4.75 7.31
N ILE A 203 12.96 -4.17 6.42
CA ILE A 203 11.53 -4.49 6.31
C ILE A 203 11.35 -5.94 5.82
N THR A 204 12.12 -6.37 4.81
CA THR A 204 12.11 -7.76 4.32
C THR A 204 12.50 -8.75 5.42
N LEU A 205 13.56 -8.45 6.19
CA LEU A 205 13.97 -9.25 7.35
C LEU A 205 12.82 -9.43 8.35
N TYR A 206 12.07 -8.36 8.62
CA TYR A 206 10.90 -8.44 9.48
C TYR A 206 9.78 -9.28 8.88
N LEU A 207 9.45 -9.04 7.61
CA LEU A 207 8.37 -9.74 6.90
C LEU A 207 8.62 -11.24 6.76
N ASP A 208 9.86 -11.65 6.52
CA ASP A 208 10.20 -13.05 6.24
C ASP A 208 10.61 -13.83 7.49
N LYS A 209 11.20 -13.17 8.50
CA LYS A 209 11.78 -13.84 9.67
C LYS A 209 11.21 -13.32 10.98
N LEU A 210 11.46 -12.05 11.33
CA LEU A 210 11.26 -11.58 12.72
C LEU A 210 9.81 -11.69 13.17
N ARG A 211 8.84 -11.41 12.28
CA ARG A 211 7.40 -11.49 12.62
C ARG A 211 6.94 -12.90 13.01
N HIS A 212 7.69 -13.93 12.62
CA HIS A 212 7.39 -15.35 12.87
C HIS A 212 8.08 -15.89 14.12
N ILE A 213 9.04 -15.16 14.70
CA ILE A 213 9.73 -15.57 15.92
C ILE A 213 8.78 -15.47 17.11
N ARG A 214 8.75 -16.51 17.94
CA ARG A 214 7.98 -16.58 19.19
C ARG A 214 8.84 -17.24 20.28
N PRO A 215 8.68 -16.83 21.56
CA PRO A 215 9.20 -17.60 22.69
C PRO A 215 8.72 -19.05 22.64
N ALA A 216 9.55 -19.99 23.11
CA ALA A 216 9.14 -21.38 23.27
C ALA A 216 8.32 -21.57 24.55
N LEU A 217 8.58 -20.73 25.58
CA LEU A 217 7.75 -20.61 26.76
C LEU A 217 6.47 -19.83 26.45
N THR A 218 5.36 -20.40 26.88
CA THR A 218 4.03 -19.79 26.84
C THR A 218 3.67 -19.22 28.21
N GLY A 219 2.58 -18.45 28.28
CA GLY A 219 2.05 -17.99 29.58
C GLY A 219 1.77 -19.14 30.55
N ARG A 220 1.33 -20.31 30.04
CA ARG A 220 1.10 -21.50 30.88
C ARG A 220 2.39 -22.07 31.45
N ASP A 221 3.47 -22.13 30.65
CA ASP A 221 4.77 -22.55 31.17
C ASP A 221 5.24 -21.60 32.29
N LEU A 222 4.98 -20.30 32.17
CA LEU A 222 5.32 -19.32 33.22
C LEU A 222 4.47 -19.52 34.49
N GLU A 223 3.18 -19.84 34.35
CA GLU A 223 2.31 -20.18 35.48
C GLU A 223 2.81 -21.42 36.23
N GLU A 224 3.22 -22.46 35.49
CA GLU A 224 3.84 -23.67 36.07
C GLU A 224 5.17 -23.37 36.77
N MET A 225 5.89 -22.34 36.32
CA MET A 225 7.10 -21.82 36.98
C MET A 225 6.80 -20.92 38.19
N GLY A 226 5.53 -20.74 38.57
CA GLY A 226 5.09 -19.96 39.73
C GLY A 226 4.86 -18.47 39.47
N ILE A 227 4.85 -18.04 38.20
CA ILE A 227 4.58 -16.64 37.83
C ILE A 227 3.07 -16.43 37.69
N GLN A 228 2.52 -15.51 38.48
CA GLN A 228 1.10 -15.20 38.40
C GLN A 228 0.74 -14.43 37.12
N SER A 229 -0.42 -14.74 36.56
CA SER A 229 -0.96 -14.04 35.39
C SER A 229 -1.16 -12.55 35.71
N GLY A 230 -0.69 -11.67 34.82
CA GLY A 230 -0.78 -10.22 35.03
C GLY A 230 0.22 -9.43 34.19
N PRO A 231 0.34 -8.11 34.42
CA PRO A 231 1.27 -7.23 33.69
C PRO A 231 2.72 -7.74 33.74
N HIS A 232 3.16 -8.26 34.89
CA HIS A 232 4.51 -8.79 35.07
C HIS A 232 4.81 -10.01 34.16
N MET A 233 3.85 -10.92 33.99
CA MET A 233 4.00 -12.04 33.04
C MET A 233 4.15 -11.54 31.61
N LYS A 234 3.40 -10.51 31.22
CA LYS A 234 3.51 -9.90 29.89
C LYS A 234 4.91 -9.31 29.67
N GLU A 235 5.46 -8.61 30.65
CA GLU A 235 6.82 -8.07 30.61
C GLU A 235 7.87 -9.18 30.46
N ILE A 236 7.71 -10.31 31.14
CA ILE A 236 8.61 -11.47 31.01
C ILE A 236 8.53 -12.04 29.57
N LEU A 237 7.32 -12.24 29.05
CA LEU A 237 7.14 -12.74 27.67
C LEU A 237 7.71 -11.78 26.62
N GLU A 238 7.58 -10.47 26.83
CA GLU A 238 8.17 -9.43 25.97
C GLU A 238 9.71 -9.49 26.01
N LYS A 239 10.30 -9.60 27.21
CA LYS A 239 11.76 -9.76 27.37
C LYS A 239 12.28 -11.03 26.71
N LEU A 240 11.55 -12.15 26.84
CA LEU A 240 11.91 -13.41 26.18
C LEU A 240 11.87 -13.27 24.66
N LEU A 241 10.82 -12.62 24.13
CA LEU A 241 10.72 -12.35 22.70
C LEU A 241 11.88 -11.49 22.20
N GLN A 242 12.22 -10.40 22.91
CA GLN A 242 13.36 -9.55 22.57
C GLN A 242 14.68 -10.34 22.56
N ALA A 243 14.94 -11.14 23.60
CA ALA A 243 16.15 -11.96 23.68
C ALA A 243 16.24 -13.02 22.57
N ARG A 244 15.10 -13.60 22.16
CA ARG A 244 15.07 -14.49 21.00
C ARG A 244 15.33 -13.75 19.68
N LEU A 245 14.69 -12.60 19.48
CA LEU A 245 14.86 -11.78 18.28
C LEU A 245 16.33 -11.39 18.11
N ASP A 246 16.99 -11.01 19.21
CA ASP A 246 18.41 -10.62 19.23
C ASP A 246 19.38 -11.80 19.25
N GLY A 247 18.88 -13.05 19.19
CA GLY A 247 19.70 -14.26 19.16
C GLY A 247 20.42 -14.60 20.47
N GLN A 248 20.10 -13.91 21.57
CA GLN A 248 20.65 -14.15 22.91
C GLN A 248 20.15 -15.48 23.48
N VAL A 249 18.89 -15.84 23.14
CA VAL A 249 18.25 -17.06 23.61
C VAL A 249 17.76 -17.89 22.42
N THR A 250 18.30 -19.09 22.30
CA THR A 250 18.16 -19.95 21.10
C THR A 250 17.30 -21.19 21.32
N ASP A 251 16.98 -21.53 22.56
CA ASP A 251 16.29 -22.77 22.93
C ASP A 251 15.45 -22.58 24.21
N LYS A 252 14.58 -23.54 24.49
CA LYS A 252 13.67 -23.50 25.66
C LYS A 252 14.44 -23.50 26.99
N GLN A 253 15.61 -24.15 27.06
CA GLN A 253 16.37 -24.25 28.30
C GLN A 253 16.95 -22.88 28.71
N LYS A 254 17.54 -22.15 27.75
CA LYS A 254 18.03 -20.78 27.96
C LYS A 254 16.90 -19.81 28.31
N GLU A 255 15.70 -19.99 27.76
CA GLU A 255 14.52 -19.19 28.18
C GLU A 255 14.19 -19.43 29.65
N ILE A 256 14.18 -20.69 30.10
CA ILE A 256 13.92 -21.04 31.50
C ILE A 256 14.96 -20.39 32.43
N GLU A 257 16.23 -20.43 32.05
CA GLU A 257 17.32 -19.80 32.81
C GLU A 257 17.14 -18.29 32.90
N MET A 258 16.79 -17.63 31.78
CA MET A 258 16.52 -16.20 31.74
C MET A 258 15.32 -15.82 32.62
N VAL A 259 14.24 -16.59 32.59
CA VAL A 259 13.07 -16.35 33.46
C VAL A 259 13.47 -16.42 34.94
N LYS A 260 14.24 -17.44 35.34
CA LYS A 260 14.71 -17.55 36.72
C LYS A 260 15.57 -16.37 37.14
N GLN A 261 16.43 -15.87 36.26
CA GLN A 261 17.25 -14.68 36.54
C GLN A 261 16.39 -13.42 36.75
N ILE A 262 15.33 -13.26 35.95
CA ILE A 262 14.42 -12.12 36.04
C ILE A 262 13.60 -12.16 37.34
N THR A 263 13.18 -13.34 37.82
CA THR A 263 12.35 -13.48 39.02
C THR A 263 13.11 -13.48 40.34
N HIS A 264 14.43 -13.68 40.31
CA HIS A 264 15.30 -13.61 41.50
C HIS A 264 15.91 -12.21 41.71
N GLN A 265 15.63 -11.25 40.82
CA GLN A 265 15.96 -9.82 40.96
C GLN A 265 14.79 -9.04 41.57
#